data_AF-G3Q5R2-F1
#
_entry.id   AF-G3Q5R2-F1
#
_cell.length_a   1.000
_cell.length_b   1.000
_cell.length_c   1.000
_cell.angle_alpha   90.00
_cell.angle_beta   90.00
_cell.angle_gamma   90.00
#
_symmetry.space_group_name_H-M   'P 1'
#
loop_
_entity.id
_entity.type
_entity.pdbx_description
1 polymer ?
#
loop_
_entity_poly.entity_id
_entity_poly.type
_entity_poly.pdbx_seq_one_letter_code
_entity_poly.pdbx_strand_id
1 'polypeptide(L)'
;KMHWTKMKKDELERQYSPSRWSHRMSADDVIEDHVKAMKEGTERARGLAQTLLNVPYGEGDGEKLDAYIPSTNSLDVPLVIYIHGGYWQFLRSSFVQGSWLFHSLIKVWWWLLLVMTPLPKVDMDLMVSQVRRSVVSIVQQYSHISGLYLCGHSAGAHLAAMVLSTDWSQYSIAPQIKGAFLVSGVYDLLPILSTYVNEPLKMTEEVALRNSPSKLLPQLKLSSSSCHIVVAVAENDSPEFRKQSGEYYKTLEALGLNVTMEDVANTDHFNIIEQLVDEQYQLTKLLLKTMGKS
;
A
#
# COMPACT_ATOMS: atom_id res chain seq x y z
N LYS A 1 21.87 5.08 -14.66
CA LYS A 1 21.71 5.79 -13.36
C LYS A 1 22.78 5.28 -12.39
N MET A 2 23.26 6.13 -11.47
CA MET A 2 24.26 5.77 -10.46
C MET A 2 23.66 4.79 -9.43
N HIS A 3 24.40 3.79 -8.99
CA HIS A 3 23.98 2.88 -7.92
C HIS A 3 23.99 3.60 -6.57
N TRP A 4 23.04 3.31 -5.68
CA TRP A 4 22.84 4.05 -4.41
C TRP A 4 24.08 4.05 -3.51
N THR A 5 24.86 2.96 -3.51
CA THR A 5 26.13 2.87 -2.74
C THR A 5 27.21 3.87 -3.20
N LYS A 6 27.04 4.50 -4.36
CA LYS A 6 27.95 5.51 -4.91
C LYS A 6 27.42 6.94 -4.74
N MET A 7 26.20 7.11 -4.23
CA MET A 7 25.61 8.42 -3.99
C MET A 7 26.17 9.03 -2.70
N LYS A 8 26.28 10.36 -2.66
CA LYS A 8 26.52 11.08 -1.40
C LYS A 8 25.27 10.95 -0.52
N LYS A 9 25.44 10.97 0.81
CA LYS A 9 24.34 10.83 1.78
C LYS A 9 23.18 11.78 1.47
N ASP A 10 23.44 13.07 1.31
CA ASP A 10 22.39 14.07 1.05
C ASP A 10 21.62 13.84 -0.26
N GLU A 11 22.28 13.28 -1.27
CA GLU A 11 21.64 12.91 -2.53
C GLU A 11 20.77 11.67 -2.33
N LEU A 12 21.27 10.65 -1.62
CA LEU A 12 20.47 9.47 -1.29
C LEU A 12 19.24 9.84 -0.47
N GLU A 13 19.39 10.71 0.52
CA GLU A 13 18.27 11.22 1.33
C GLU A 13 17.29 12.04 0.48
N ARG A 14 17.77 12.81 -0.51
CA ARG A 14 16.90 13.46 -1.50
C ARG A 14 16.12 12.43 -2.33
N GLN A 15 16.73 11.33 -2.75
CA GLN A 15 16.07 10.27 -3.49
C GLN A 15 14.97 9.57 -2.67
N TYR A 16 15.15 9.47 -1.36
CA TYR A 16 14.15 8.91 -0.42
C TYR A 16 13.29 9.98 0.27
N SER A 17 13.14 11.14 -0.36
CA SER A 17 12.26 12.22 0.12
C SER A 17 11.32 12.65 -1.01
N PRO A 18 10.23 11.90 -1.26
CA PRO A 18 9.35 12.16 -2.41
C PRO A 18 8.75 13.57 -2.44
N SER A 19 8.56 14.21 -1.28
CA SER A 19 8.13 15.61 -1.19
C SER A 19 9.07 16.59 -1.89
N ARG A 20 10.37 16.32 -1.91
CA ARG A 20 11.38 17.14 -2.62
C ARG A 20 11.34 17.00 -4.15
N TRP A 21 10.48 16.12 -4.67
CA TRP A 21 10.28 15.88 -6.10
C TRP A 21 8.89 16.31 -6.58
N SER A 22 7.99 16.73 -5.68
CA SER A 22 6.70 17.30 -6.10
C SER A 22 6.92 18.54 -6.95
N HIS A 23 6.17 18.61 -8.05
CA HIS A 23 6.11 19.78 -8.93
C HIS A 23 4.96 20.73 -8.57
N ARG A 24 4.06 20.31 -7.66
CA ARG A 24 2.83 21.05 -7.34
C ARG A 24 3.07 22.17 -6.34
N MET A 25 3.95 21.95 -5.37
CA MET A 25 4.21 22.88 -4.26
C MET A 25 5.53 22.55 -3.57
N SER A 26 5.86 23.28 -2.49
CA SER A 26 7.07 23.00 -1.71
C SER A 26 6.98 21.66 -1.00
N ALA A 27 8.13 21.16 -0.52
CA ALA A 27 8.21 19.86 0.14
C ALA A 27 7.35 19.78 1.43
N ASP A 28 7.22 20.87 2.17
CA ASP A 28 6.41 20.90 3.38
C ASP A 28 4.92 21.08 3.03
N ASP A 29 4.62 22.00 2.11
CA ASP A 29 3.23 22.26 1.68
C ASP A 29 2.57 21.01 1.08
N VAL A 30 3.31 20.20 0.30
CA VAL A 30 2.74 18.99 -0.34
C VAL A 30 2.36 17.93 0.69
N ILE A 31 3.10 17.86 1.79
CA ILE A 31 2.79 16.94 2.88
C ILE A 31 1.53 17.43 3.61
N GLU A 32 1.44 18.74 3.90
CA GLU A 32 0.27 19.33 4.55
C GLU A 32 -1.00 19.20 3.69
N ASP A 33 -0.91 19.49 2.41
CA ASP A 33 -2.00 19.35 1.44
C ASP A 33 -2.46 17.90 1.32
N HIS A 34 -1.51 16.95 1.26
CA HIS A 34 -1.83 15.52 1.23
C HIS A 34 -2.59 15.07 2.48
N VAL A 35 -2.11 15.45 3.67
CA VAL A 35 -2.77 15.13 4.94
C VAL A 35 -4.18 15.69 4.98
N LYS A 36 -4.35 16.94 4.52
CA LYS A 36 -5.66 17.60 4.43
C LYS A 36 -6.59 16.85 3.46
N ALA A 37 -6.13 16.54 2.25
CA ALA A 37 -6.91 15.83 1.24
C ALA A 37 -7.40 14.46 1.75
N MET A 38 -6.51 13.70 2.41
CA MET A 38 -6.88 12.40 2.99
C MET A 38 -7.89 12.53 4.13
N LYS A 39 -7.74 13.54 4.99
CA LYS A 39 -8.67 13.80 6.10
C LYS A 39 -10.07 14.16 5.60
N GLU A 40 -10.17 15.17 4.74
CA GLU A 40 -11.46 15.58 4.18
C GLU A 40 -12.16 14.44 3.45
N GLY A 41 -11.36 13.60 2.80
CA GLY A 41 -11.85 12.42 2.17
C GLY A 41 -12.43 11.35 3.04
N THR A 42 -11.75 11.10 4.15
CA THR A 42 -12.25 10.20 5.16
C THR A 42 -13.60 10.63 5.68
N GLU A 43 -13.72 11.91 5.99
CA GLU A 43 -14.96 12.50 6.50
C GLU A 43 -16.09 12.31 5.49
N ARG A 44 -15.83 12.50 4.20
CA ARG A 44 -16.80 12.20 3.13
C ARG A 44 -17.19 10.73 3.08
N ALA A 45 -16.22 9.81 3.18
CA ALA A 45 -16.48 8.37 3.11
C ALA A 45 -17.35 7.86 4.26
N ARG A 46 -17.09 8.36 5.48
CA ARG A 46 -17.87 8.05 6.69
C ARG A 46 -19.32 8.50 6.59
N GLY A 47 -19.60 9.57 5.84
CA GLY A 47 -20.96 10.02 5.56
C GLY A 47 -21.74 9.14 4.57
N LEU A 48 -21.07 8.23 3.85
CA LEU A 48 -21.65 7.45 2.75
C LEU A 48 -21.73 5.95 3.01
N ALA A 49 -20.98 5.43 3.98
CA ALA A 49 -20.91 4.01 4.30
C ALA A 49 -21.18 3.76 5.78
N GLN A 50 -21.71 2.58 6.11
CA GLN A 50 -21.66 2.12 7.49
C GLN A 50 -20.20 1.91 7.87
N THR A 51 -19.75 2.65 8.89
CA THR A 51 -18.34 2.64 9.29
C THR A 51 -18.19 1.96 10.65
N LEU A 52 -17.32 0.95 10.74
CA LEU A 52 -16.86 0.37 12.01
C LEU A 52 -15.42 0.82 12.23
N LEU A 53 -15.19 1.62 13.26
CA LEU A 53 -13.87 2.14 13.57
C LEU A 53 -13.18 1.29 14.63
N ASN A 54 -11.85 1.22 14.56
CA ASN A 54 -11.02 0.58 15.58
C ASN A 54 -11.38 -0.89 15.86
N VAL A 55 -11.80 -1.63 14.83
CA VAL A 55 -12.13 -3.05 14.92
C VAL A 55 -10.85 -3.82 15.23
N PRO A 56 -10.74 -4.49 16.38
CA PRO A 56 -9.54 -5.24 16.71
C PRO A 56 -9.40 -6.48 15.83
N TYR A 57 -8.20 -6.72 15.32
CA TYR A 57 -7.85 -7.96 14.62
C TYR A 57 -6.74 -8.76 15.35
N GLY A 58 -6.18 -8.21 16.42
CA GLY A 58 -5.17 -8.81 17.27
C GLY A 58 -5.19 -8.22 18.68
N GLU A 59 -4.27 -8.67 19.53
CA GLU A 59 -4.22 -8.29 20.95
C GLU A 59 -3.45 -6.99 21.20
N GLY A 60 -2.60 -6.56 20.25
CA GLY A 60 -1.84 -5.33 20.40
C GLY A 60 -2.73 -4.08 20.32
N ASP A 61 -2.38 -3.05 21.10
CA ASP A 61 -3.07 -1.73 21.08
C ASP A 61 -3.25 -1.16 19.67
N GLY A 62 -2.33 -1.54 18.79
CA GLY A 62 -2.24 -1.10 17.43
C GLY A 62 -2.78 -2.00 16.34
N GLU A 63 -3.30 -3.17 16.72
CA GLU A 63 -3.86 -4.16 15.80
C GLU A 63 -5.36 -3.92 15.61
N LYS A 64 -5.68 -2.77 15.02
CA LYS A 64 -7.03 -2.30 14.78
C LYS A 64 -7.19 -1.89 13.34
N LEU A 65 -8.37 -2.06 12.77
CA LEU A 65 -8.68 -1.66 11.41
C LEU A 65 -9.99 -0.87 11.37
N ASP A 66 -10.21 -0.12 10.29
CA ASP A 66 -11.47 0.57 10.05
C ASP A 66 -12.19 -0.13 8.89
N ALA A 67 -13.43 -0.55 9.10
CA ALA A 67 -14.26 -1.17 8.08
C ALA A 67 -15.28 -0.19 7.52
N TYR A 68 -15.35 -0.11 6.20
CA TYR A 68 -16.27 0.73 5.44
C TYR A 68 -17.19 -0.17 4.63
N ILE A 69 -18.37 -0.43 5.20
CA ILE A 69 -19.32 -1.41 4.70
C ILE A 69 -20.34 -0.68 3.79
N PRO A 70 -20.47 -1.08 2.52
CA PRO A 70 -21.43 -0.50 1.60
C PRO A 70 -22.86 -0.83 2.02
N SER A 71 -23.80 0.05 1.70
CA SER A 71 -25.24 -0.22 1.85
C SER A 71 -25.75 -1.10 0.72
N THR A 72 -25.26 -2.33 0.59
CA THR A 72 -25.71 -3.32 -0.40
C THR A 72 -26.18 -4.61 0.27
N ASN A 73 -27.21 -5.22 -0.31
CA ASN A 73 -27.73 -6.53 0.12
C ASN A 73 -27.05 -7.70 -0.61
N SER A 74 -26.07 -7.43 -1.48
CA SER A 74 -25.32 -8.50 -2.16
C SER A 74 -24.39 -9.20 -1.17
N LEU A 75 -24.41 -10.53 -1.18
CA LEU A 75 -23.48 -11.37 -0.43
C LEU A 75 -22.18 -11.64 -1.19
N ASP A 76 -22.15 -11.39 -2.50
CA ASP A 76 -21.00 -11.63 -3.37
C ASP A 76 -20.29 -10.31 -3.67
N VAL A 77 -19.46 -9.87 -2.72
CA VAL A 77 -18.77 -8.57 -2.83
C VAL A 77 -17.27 -8.76 -2.65
N PRO A 78 -16.43 -8.23 -3.55
CA PRO A 78 -15.00 -8.21 -3.32
C PRO A 78 -14.67 -7.27 -2.16
N LEU A 79 -13.58 -7.64 -1.48
CA LEU A 79 -13.03 -6.88 -0.38
C LEU A 79 -11.70 -6.28 -0.82
N VAL A 80 -11.52 -4.99 -0.57
CA VAL A 80 -10.23 -4.33 -0.80
C VAL A 80 -9.61 -3.96 0.54
N ILE A 81 -8.35 -4.37 0.75
CA ILE A 81 -7.52 -3.92 1.85
C ILE A 81 -6.66 -2.77 1.35
N TYR A 82 -6.91 -1.56 1.88
CA TYR A 82 -6.01 -0.43 1.67
C TYR A 82 -4.95 -0.35 2.77
N ILE A 83 -3.68 -0.16 2.38
CA ILE A 83 -2.55 0.01 3.29
C ILE A 83 -1.87 1.36 2.97
N HIS A 84 -1.86 2.25 3.96
CA HIS A 84 -1.35 3.62 3.77
C HIS A 84 0.18 3.70 3.77
N GLY A 85 0.70 4.80 3.22
CA GLY A 85 2.11 5.17 3.23
C GLY A 85 2.58 5.85 4.53
N GLY A 86 3.61 6.69 4.43
CA GLY A 86 4.16 7.44 5.57
C GLY A 86 5.41 6.82 6.20
N TYR A 87 6.20 6.08 5.42
CA TYR A 87 7.48 5.49 5.86
C TYR A 87 7.38 4.64 7.14
N TRP A 88 6.25 3.94 7.35
CA TRP A 88 5.98 3.11 8.54
C TRP A 88 5.98 3.90 9.88
N GLN A 89 6.08 5.23 9.83
CA GLN A 89 6.33 6.11 10.97
C GLN A 89 5.26 7.17 11.14
N PHE A 90 4.76 7.68 10.01
CA PHE A 90 3.81 8.77 9.97
C PHE A 90 2.42 8.24 9.64
N LEU A 91 1.41 9.07 9.92
CA LEU A 91 -0.02 8.79 9.71
C LEU A 91 -0.59 7.81 10.75
N ARG A 92 -0.81 8.30 11.98
CA ARG A 92 -1.70 7.64 12.94
C ARG A 92 -3.13 7.60 12.39
N SER A 93 -3.86 6.53 12.73
CA SER A 93 -5.33 6.39 12.59
C SER A 93 -6.14 7.65 12.92
N SER A 94 -5.69 8.45 13.88
CA SER A 94 -6.42 9.65 14.30
C SER A 94 -6.34 10.83 13.33
N PHE A 95 -5.37 10.85 12.39
CA PHE A 95 -5.11 12.03 11.55
C PHE A 95 -5.26 11.79 10.05
N VAL A 96 -4.98 10.58 9.56
CA VAL A 96 -5.14 10.23 8.15
C VAL A 96 -5.69 8.83 8.09
N GLN A 97 -7.00 8.74 7.88
CA GLN A 97 -7.65 7.50 7.54
C GLN A 97 -7.66 7.42 6.02
N GLY A 98 -7.33 6.27 5.46
CA GLY A 98 -7.30 6.07 4.01
C GLY A 98 -8.69 5.98 3.37
N SER A 99 -9.75 6.49 4.02
CA SER A 99 -11.10 6.31 3.50
C SER A 99 -11.50 7.28 2.40
N TRP A 100 -10.63 8.24 2.10
CA TRP A 100 -10.80 9.15 0.96
C TRP A 100 -11.02 8.44 -0.36
N LEU A 101 -10.36 7.31 -0.62
CA LEU A 101 -10.46 6.53 -1.87
C LEU A 101 -11.90 6.15 -2.28
N PHE A 102 -12.86 6.27 -1.36
CA PHE A 102 -14.08 5.50 -1.43
C PHE A 102 -15.34 6.28 -1.83
N HIS A 103 -15.26 7.58 -2.14
CA HIS A 103 -16.45 8.36 -2.55
C HIS A 103 -17.19 7.75 -3.75
N SER A 104 -16.42 7.23 -4.71
CA SER A 104 -16.95 6.63 -5.94
C SER A 104 -17.09 5.11 -5.86
N LEU A 105 -16.38 4.49 -4.91
CA LEU A 105 -16.26 3.04 -4.81
C LEU A 105 -17.16 2.42 -3.72
N ILE A 106 -17.64 3.19 -2.74
CA ILE A 106 -18.56 2.72 -1.67
C ILE A 106 -19.91 2.26 -2.19
N LYS A 107 -20.36 2.73 -3.36
CA LYS A 107 -21.67 2.35 -3.89
C LYS A 107 -21.74 0.89 -4.33
N VAL A 108 -20.61 0.19 -4.38
CA VAL A 108 -20.51 -1.08 -5.11
C VAL A 108 -19.77 -2.19 -4.34
N TRP A 109 -18.96 -1.87 -3.32
CA TRP A 109 -18.00 -2.84 -2.76
C TRP A 109 -17.79 -2.76 -1.25
N TRP A 110 -17.37 -3.88 -0.62
CA TRP A 110 -16.91 -3.92 0.78
C TRP A 110 -15.47 -3.42 0.85
N TRP A 111 -15.25 -2.36 1.62
CA TRP A 111 -13.94 -1.75 1.76
C TRP A 111 -13.43 -1.94 3.17
N LEU A 112 -12.19 -2.39 3.29
CA LEU A 112 -11.55 -2.54 4.56
C LEU A 112 -10.25 -1.73 4.57
N LEU A 113 -10.23 -0.70 5.37
CA LEU A 113 -9.04 0.09 5.58
C LEU A 113 -8.22 -0.59 6.67
N LEU A 114 -7.06 -1.14 6.30
CA LEU A 114 -6.13 -1.60 7.31
C LEU A 114 -5.46 -0.38 7.94
N VAL A 115 -5.86 -0.11 9.17
CA VAL A 115 -5.18 0.85 10.01
C VAL A 115 -4.00 0.13 10.64
N MET A 116 -2.81 0.72 10.54
CA MET A 116 -1.64 0.20 11.24
C MET A 116 -1.23 1.19 12.30
N THR A 117 -0.63 0.67 13.37
CA THR A 117 -0.02 1.55 14.36
C THR A 117 1.38 1.96 13.93
N PRO A 118 1.62 3.26 13.77
CA PRO A 118 2.94 3.75 13.39
C PRO A 118 3.97 3.53 14.49
N LEU A 119 5.23 3.41 14.06
CA LEU A 119 6.39 3.28 14.93
C LEU A 119 6.61 4.53 15.78
N PRO A 120 6.86 4.34 17.09
CA PRO A 120 8.24 4.14 17.53
C PRO A 120 8.46 2.94 18.47
N LYS A 121 7.54 1.95 18.51
CA LYS A 121 7.58 0.81 19.47
C LYS A 121 7.69 -0.60 18.84
N VAL A 122 7.69 -0.72 17.52
CA VAL A 122 7.51 -2.01 16.81
C VAL A 122 8.67 -2.25 15.82
N ASP A 123 9.10 -3.50 15.66
CA ASP A 123 10.10 -3.92 14.66
C ASP A 123 9.44 -4.08 13.28
N MET A 124 10.18 -3.89 12.18
CA MET A 124 9.68 -4.07 10.80
C MET A 124 9.05 -5.46 10.61
N ASP A 125 9.65 -6.49 11.20
CA ASP A 125 9.11 -7.85 11.18
C ASP A 125 7.74 -7.94 11.85
N LEU A 126 7.61 -7.31 13.00
CA LEU A 126 6.37 -7.32 13.75
C LEU A 126 5.30 -6.54 12.98
N MET A 127 5.65 -5.44 12.31
CA MET A 127 4.73 -4.73 11.42
C MET A 127 4.25 -5.62 10.27
N VAL A 128 5.15 -6.28 9.55
CA VAL A 128 4.77 -7.22 8.48
C VAL A 128 3.89 -8.36 9.02
N SER A 129 4.22 -8.89 10.21
CA SER A 129 3.42 -9.91 10.89
C SER A 129 2.02 -9.41 11.24
N GLN A 130 1.90 -8.16 11.73
CA GLN A 130 0.61 -7.53 12.02
C GLN A 130 -0.25 -7.38 10.78
N VAL A 131 0.32 -6.98 9.63
CA VAL A 131 -0.42 -6.93 8.35
C VAL A 131 -0.93 -8.31 7.97
N ARG A 132 -0.07 -9.35 8.05
CA ARG A 132 -0.48 -10.73 7.74
C ARG A 132 -1.60 -11.20 8.65
N ARG A 133 -1.51 -10.95 9.96
CA ARG A 133 -2.58 -11.27 10.93
C ARG A 133 -3.88 -10.56 10.62
N SER A 134 -3.82 -9.31 10.15
CA SER A 134 -5.03 -8.62 9.72
C SER A 134 -5.71 -9.37 8.57
N VAL A 135 -4.96 -9.78 7.54
CA VAL A 135 -5.52 -10.56 6.41
C VAL A 135 -6.15 -11.87 6.90
N VAL A 136 -5.52 -12.54 7.87
CA VAL A 136 -6.09 -13.75 8.49
C VAL A 136 -7.44 -13.46 9.14
N SER A 137 -7.49 -12.45 10.00
CA SER A 137 -8.72 -12.04 10.69
C SER A 137 -9.82 -11.69 9.70
N ILE A 138 -9.48 -10.97 8.63
CA ILE A 138 -10.40 -10.52 7.58
C ILE A 138 -11.00 -11.70 6.83
N VAL A 139 -10.15 -12.63 6.37
CA VAL A 139 -10.61 -13.80 5.61
C VAL A 139 -11.48 -14.72 6.48
N GLN A 140 -11.19 -14.81 7.77
CA GLN A 140 -12.00 -15.58 8.72
C GLN A 140 -13.34 -14.91 9.03
N GLN A 141 -13.35 -13.59 9.20
CA GLN A 141 -14.55 -12.82 9.52
C GLN A 141 -15.48 -12.65 8.31
N TYR A 142 -14.91 -12.48 7.12
CA TYR A 142 -15.64 -12.22 5.88
C TYR A 142 -15.46 -13.38 4.89
N SER A 143 -15.87 -14.59 5.29
CA SER A 143 -15.72 -15.82 4.49
C SER A 143 -16.55 -15.85 3.19
N HIS A 144 -17.46 -14.91 3.00
CA HIS A 144 -18.34 -14.78 1.83
C HIS A 144 -17.78 -13.86 0.74
N ILE A 145 -16.58 -13.29 0.91
CA ILE A 145 -16.00 -12.38 -0.08
C ILE A 145 -15.76 -13.08 -1.41
N SER A 146 -16.10 -12.40 -2.50
CA SER A 146 -15.90 -12.93 -3.86
C SER A 146 -14.43 -12.96 -4.27
N GLY A 147 -13.59 -12.21 -3.56
CA GLY A 147 -12.15 -12.11 -3.77
C GLY A 147 -11.55 -10.98 -2.93
N LEU A 148 -10.26 -11.11 -2.67
CA LEU A 148 -9.47 -10.13 -1.93
C LEU A 148 -8.61 -9.33 -2.90
N TYR A 149 -8.60 -8.01 -2.72
CA TYR A 149 -7.73 -7.10 -3.45
C TYR A 149 -6.90 -6.29 -2.47
N LEU A 150 -5.65 -6.01 -2.83
CA LEU A 150 -4.76 -5.17 -2.05
C LEU A 150 -4.55 -3.85 -2.77
N CYS A 151 -4.52 -2.74 -2.03
CA CYS A 151 -4.09 -1.45 -2.55
C CYS A 151 -3.14 -0.82 -1.54
N GLY A 152 -1.87 -0.70 -1.89
CA GLY A 152 -0.86 -0.10 -1.03
C GLY A 152 -0.26 1.13 -1.69
N HIS A 153 0.01 2.17 -0.90
CA HIS A 153 0.73 3.37 -1.32
C HIS A 153 2.05 3.49 -0.58
N SER A 154 3.16 3.75 -1.28
CA SER A 154 4.46 4.01 -0.66
C SER A 154 4.91 2.86 0.25
N ALA A 155 5.17 3.13 1.54
CA ALA A 155 5.39 2.10 2.57
C ALA A 155 4.25 1.07 2.68
N GLY A 156 3.01 1.43 2.34
CA GLY A 156 1.90 0.49 2.26
C GLY A 156 1.95 -0.44 1.05
N ALA A 157 2.52 0.02 -0.09
CA ALA A 157 2.78 -0.83 -1.24
C ALA A 157 3.87 -1.86 -0.93
N HIS A 158 4.88 -1.47 -0.14
CA HIS A 158 5.86 -2.40 0.44
C HIS A 158 5.16 -3.51 1.25
N LEU A 159 4.30 -3.13 2.19
CA LEU A 159 3.58 -4.08 3.03
C LEU A 159 2.63 -4.98 2.23
N ALA A 160 1.92 -4.43 1.25
CA ALA A 160 1.07 -5.21 0.34
C ALA A 160 1.90 -6.23 -0.46
N ALA A 161 3.10 -5.86 -0.92
CA ALA A 161 4.01 -6.79 -1.58
C ALA A 161 4.51 -7.89 -0.62
N MET A 162 4.76 -7.56 0.66
CA MET A 162 5.08 -8.57 1.69
C MET A 162 3.92 -9.55 1.94
N VAL A 163 2.67 -9.08 1.87
CA VAL A 163 1.46 -9.93 1.93
C VAL A 163 1.41 -10.89 0.74
N LEU A 164 1.66 -10.41 -0.49
CA LEU A 164 1.71 -11.27 -1.68
C LEU A 164 2.78 -12.35 -1.60
N SER A 165 3.91 -12.06 -0.94
CA SER A 165 5.03 -13.00 -0.72
C SER A 165 4.87 -13.91 0.51
N THR A 166 3.68 -13.94 1.13
CA THR A 166 3.46 -14.72 2.36
C THR A 166 3.15 -16.18 2.06
N ASP A 167 3.82 -17.10 2.76
CA ASP A 167 3.42 -18.50 2.78
C ASP A 167 2.20 -18.69 3.69
N TRP A 168 1.01 -18.68 3.10
CA TRP A 168 -0.26 -18.76 3.82
C TRP A 168 -0.53 -20.11 4.47
N SER A 169 0.20 -21.17 4.10
CA SER A 169 0.08 -22.48 4.74
C SER A 169 0.42 -22.42 6.23
N GLN A 170 1.31 -21.51 6.62
CA GLN A 170 1.69 -21.25 8.02
C GLN A 170 0.57 -20.66 8.86
N TYR A 171 -0.42 -20.05 8.20
CA TYR A 171 -1.58 -19.41 8.82
C TYR A 171 -2.86 -20.25 8.70
N SER A 172 -2.78 -21.45 8.12
CA SER A 172 -3.93 -22.34 7.89
C SER A 172 -5.07 -21.68 7.10
N ILE A 173 -4.75 -20.73 6.23
CA ILE A 173 -5.70 -20.06 5.33
C ILE A 173 -5.16 -20.05 3.90
N ALA A 174 -6.04 -19.81 2.94
CA ALA A 174 -5.67 -19.57 1.54
C ALA A 174 -6.45 -18.35 1.03
N PRO A 175 -5.96 -17.12 1.28
CA PRO A 175 -6.66 -15.93 0.86
C PRO A 175 -6.74 -15.88 -0.67
N GLN A 176 -7.93 -15.68 -1.22
CA GLN A 176 -8.13 -15.53 -2.65
C GLN A 176 -7.75 -14.13 -3.12
N ILE A 177 -6.45 -13.80 -3.10
CA ILE A 177 -5.94 -12.51 -3.57
C ILE A 177 -6.00 -12.48 -5.10
N LYS A 178 -6.99 -11.76 -5.65
CA LYS A 178 -7.25 -11.68 -7.08
C LYS A 178 -6.49 -10.54 -7.76
N GLY A 179 -6.18 -9.47 -7.03
CA GLY A 179 -5.41 -8.36 -7.57
C GLY A 179 -4.70 -7.54 -6.50
N ALA A 180 -3.63 -6.84 -6.90
CA ALA A 180 -2.88 -5.96 -6.01
C ALA A 180 -2.42 -4.70 -6.75
N PHE A 181 -2.68 -3.54 -6.16
CA PHE A 181 -2.24 -2.24 -6.64
C PHE A 181 -1.11 -1.75 -5.74
N LEU A 182 0.10 -1.74 -6.28
CA LEU A 182 1.32 -1.33 -5.59
C LEU A 182 1.73 0.04 -6.14
N VAL A 183 1.29 1.10 -5.45
CA VAL A 183 1.40 2.48 -5.94
C VAL A 183 2.60 3.18 -5.31
N SER A 184 3.55 3.61 -6.13
CA SER A 184 4.77 4.31 -5.73
C SER A 184 5.50 3.63 -4.57
N GLY A 185 5.67 2.31 -4.65
CA GLY A 185 6.21 1.50 -3.56
C GLY A 185 7.73 1.48 -3.44
N VAL A 186 8.20 0.91 -2.33
CA VAL A 186 9.60 0.55 -2.09
C VAL A 186 9.72 -0.96 -1.91
N TYR A 187 10.63 -1.60 -2.65
CA TYR A 187 10.73 -3.06 -2.76
C TYR A 187 12.12 -3.60 -2.40
N ASP A 188 13.12 -2.73 -2.29
CA ASP A 188 14.44 -2.98 -1.69
C ASP A 188 14.68 -1.94 -0.58
N LEU A 189 14.77 -2.43 0.66
CA LEU A 189 14.96 -1.60 1.85
C LEU A 189 16.43 -1.34 2.17
N LEU A 190 17.39 -2.01 1.53
CA LEU A 190 18.82 -1.81 1.81
C LEU A 190 19.28 -0.35 1.70
N PRO A 191 18.87 0.42 0.67
CA PRO A 191 19.34 1.81 0.56
C PRO A 191 18.79 2.71 1.67
N ILE A 192 17.62 2.38 2.23
CA ILE A 192 16.99 3.14 3.33
C ILE A 192 17.88 3.15 4.56
N LEU A 193 18.66 2.09 4.81
CA LEU A 193 19.55 1.98 5.96
C LEU A 193 20.51 3.17 6.11
N SER A 194 20.88 3.79 4.99
CA SER A 194 21.81 4.93 4.92
C SER A 194 21.13 6.30 4.84
N THR A 195 19.83 6.39 5.17
CA THR A 195 19.02 7.62 5.10
C THR A 195 18.39 7.97 6.44
N TYR A 196 17.97 9.23 6.59
CA TYR A 196 17.18 9.70 7.74
C TYR A 196 15.94 8.83 8.04
N VAL A 197 15.36 8.17 7.03
CA VAL A 197 14.20 7.29 7.20
C VAL A 197 14.49 6.15 8.18
N ASN A 198 15.73 5.65 8.24
CA ASN A 198 16.08 4.56 9.15
C ASN A 198 16.40 5.01 10.58
N GLU A 199 16.52 6.31 10.87
CA GLU A 199 16.84 6.80 12.22
C GLU A 199 15.87 6.30 13.31
N PRO A 200 14.54 6.37 13.10
CA PRO A 200 13.58 5.80 14.04
C PRO A 200 13.31 4.31 13.84
N LEU A 201 13.50 3.77 12.62
CA LEU A 201 13.25 2.35 12.32
C LEU A 201 14.34 1.43 12.88
N LYS A 202 15.58 1.93 12.91
CA LYS A 202 16.79 1.22 13.39
C LYS A 202 16.92 -0.19 12.79
N MET A 203 16.54 -0.35 11.52
CA MET A 203 16.68 -1.63 10.84
C MET A 203 18.16 -1.99 10.72
N THR A 204 18.46 -3.27 10.92
CA THR A 204 19.74 -3.86 10.53
C THR A 204 19.69 -4.30 9.06
N GLU A 205 20.84 -4.65 8.49
CA GLU A 205 20.91 -5.20 7.14
C GLU A 205 20.06 -6.48 6.99
N GLU A 206 20.10 -7.35 8.00
CA GLU A 206 19.32 -8.59 8.03
C GLU A 206 17.81 -8.31 8.06
N VAL A 207 17.38 -7.29 8.81
CA VAL A 207 15.98 -6.85 8.85
C VAL A 207 15.55 -6.30 7.49
N ALA A 208 16.37 -5.44 6.88
CA ALA A 208 16.07 -4.85 5.58
C ALA A 208 16.00 -5.91 4.48
N LEU A 209 16.93 -6.87 4.46
CA LEU A 209 16.96 -7.96 3.48
C LEU A 209 15.72 -8.84 3.57
N ARG A 210 15.37 -9.32 4.77
CA ARG A 210 14.21 -10.22 4.94
C ARG A 210 12.87 -9.51 4.72
N ASN A 211 12.83 -8.19 4.90
CA ASN A 211 11.67 -7.36 4.62
C ASN A 211 11.75 -6.64 3.27
N SER A 212 12.60 -7.06 2.34
CA SER A 212 12.60 -6.53 0.97
C SER A 212 11.80 -7.43 0.05
N PRO A 213 10.61 -7.02 -0.45
CA PRO A 213 9.81 -7.83 -1.37
C PRO A 213 10.57 -8.31 -2.61
N SER A 214 11.53 -7.52 -3.09
CA SER A 214 12.43 -7.89 -4.20
C SER A 214 13.29 -9.12 -3.93
N LYS A 215 13.44 -9.56 -2.67
CA LYS A 215 14.17 -10.76 -2.27
C LYS A 215 13.26 -11.98 -2.03
N LEU A 216 11.94 -11.80 -2.09
CA LEU A 216 10.94 -12.82 -1.77
C LEU A 216 10.12 -13.29 -2.99
N LEU A 217 10.70 -13.14 -4.17
CA LEU A 217 10.03 -13.41 -5.44
C LEU A 217 9.62 -14.88 -5.64
N PRO A 218 10.43 -15.89 -5.22
CA PRO A 218 10.00 -17.29 -5.28
C PRO A 218 8.74 -17.54 -4.45
N GLN A 219 8.65 -16.96 -3.25
CA GLN A 219 7.50 -17.07 -2.37
C GLN A 219 6.27 -16.40 -3.00
N LEU A 220 6.44 -15.20 -3.56
CA LEU A 220 5.36 -14.50 -4.27
C LEU A 220 4.81 -15.33 -5.41
N LYS A 221 5.69 -15.96 -6.21
CA LYS A 221 5.26 -16.81 -7.33
C LYS A 221 4.44 -18.01 -6.87
N LEU A 222 4.79 -18.61 -5.73
CA LEU A 222 4.03 -19.74 -5.17
C LEU A 222 2.69 -19.29 -4.59
N SER A 223 2.68 -18.19 -3.83
CA SER A 223 1.51 -17.74 -3.07
C SER A 223 0.49 -16.94 -3.87
N SER A 224 0.93 -16.23 -4.93
CA SER A 224 0.11 -15.23 -5.63
C SER A 224 0.12 -15.40 -7.16
N SER A 225 0.29 -16.63 -7.66
CA SER A 225 0.40 -16.91 -9.11
C SER A 225 -0.82 -16.48 -9.93
N SER A 226 -2.02 -16.48 -9.34
CA SER A 226 -3.27 -16.07 -9.99
C SER A 226 -3.63 -14.59 -9.80
N CYS A 227 -2.82 -13.84 -9.05
CA CYS A 227 -3.07 -12.43 -8.74
C CYS A 227 -2.66 -11.54 -9.92
N HIS A 228 -3.52 -10.60 -10.32
CA HIS A 228 -3.14 -9.52 -11.23
C HIS A 228 -2.47 -8.39 -10.44
N ILE A 229 -1.18 -8.18 -10.66
CA ILE A 229 -0.39 -7.17 -9.95
C ILE A 229 -0.26 -5.92 -10.83
N VAL A 230 -0.70 -4.77 -10.33
CA VAL A 230 -0.44 -3.47 -10.94
C VAL A 230 0.66 -2.79 -10.15
N VAL A 231 1.79 -2.51 -10.79
CA VAL A 231 2.83 -1.64 -10.25
C VAL A 231 2.63 -0.26 -10.87
N ALA A 232 2.16 0.69 -10.07
CA ALA A 232 1.94 2.07 -10.52
C ALA A 232 3.02 2.98 -9.93
N VAL A 233 3.46 3.98 -10.68
CA VAL A 233 4.38 5.01 -10.19
C VAL A 233 4.03 6.37 -10.78
N ALA A 234 4.23 7.41 -9.98
CA ALA A 234 4.00 8.77 -10.44
C ALA A 234 5.10 9.23 -11.41
N GLU A 235 4.71 9.99 -12.44
CA GLU A 235 5.64 10.57 -13.41
C GLU A 235 6.72 11.40 -12.69
N ASN A 236 6.30 12.22 -11.73
CA ASN A 236 7.14 13.13 -10.96
C ASN A 236 7.49 12.57 -9.58
N ASP A 237 7.56 11.24 -9.44
CA ASP A 237 8.17 10.61 -8.27
C ASP A 237 9.71 10.73 -8.32
N SER A 238 10.35 10.49 -7.19
CA SER A 238 11.82 10.46 -7.13
C SER A 238 12.40 9.41 -8.08
N PRO A 239 13.61 9.65 -8.63
CA PRO A 239 14.27 8.70 -9.51
C PRO A 239 14.49 7.30 -8.92
N GLU A 240 14.62 7.17 -7.60
CA GLU A 240 14.79 5.88 -6.92
C GLU A 240 13.46 5.14 -6.73
N PHE A 241 12.35 5.80 -6.39
CA PHE A 241 11.03 5.16 -6.39
C PHE A 241 10.64 4.69 -7.80
N ARG A 242 10.85 5.52 -8.83
CA ARG A 242 10.65 5.12 -10.24
C ARG A 242 11.52 3.92 -10.63
N LYS A 243 12.78 3.92 -10.17
CA LYS A 243 13.71 2.81 -10.45
C LYS A 243 13.26 1.53 -9.76
N GLN A 244 12.94 1.57 -8.47
CA GLN A 244 12.49 0.39 -7.73
C GLN A 244 11.20 -0.20 -8.29
N SER A 245 10.20 0.65 -8.63
CA SER A 245 8.97 0.18 -9.29
C SER A 245 9.26 -0.49 -10.63
N GLY A 246 10.09 0.11 -11.48
CA GLY A 246 10.46 -0.47 -12.77
C GLY A 246 11.26 -1.77 -12.65
N GLU A 247 12.19 -1.85 -11.70
CA GLU A 247 12.98 -3.07 -11.43
C GLU A 247 12.09 -4.20 -10.86
N TYR A 248 11.19 -3.86 -9.95
CA TYR A 248 10.25 -4.82 -9.37
C TYR A 248 9.28 -5.36 -10.44
N TYR A 249 8.68 -4.47 -11.25
CA TYR A 249 7.85 -4.85 -12.39
C TYR A 249 8.56 -5.83 -13.33
N LYS A 250 9.76 -5.48 -13.82
CA LYS A 250 10.52 -6.32 -14.76
C LYS A 250 10.83 -7.69 -14.17
N THR A 251 11.08 -7.74 -12.88
CA THR A 251 11.39 -9.00 -12.22
C THR A 251 10.16 -9.88 -12.06
N LEU A 252 9.00 -9.29 -11.74
CA LEU A 252 7.72 -10.02 -11.71
C LEU A 252 7.34 -10.53 -13.10
N GLU A 253 7.51 -9.70 -14.14
CA GLU A 253 7.26 -10.05 -15.54
C GLU A 253 8.16 -11.21 -15.99
N ALA A 254 9.46 -11.15 -15.69
CA ALA A 254 10.41 -12.22 -16.00
C ALA A 254 10.09 -13.56 -15.31
N LEU A 255 9.35 -13.53 -14.19
CA LEU A 255 8.87 -14.73 -13.49
C LEU A 255 7.59 -15.33 -14.09
N GLY A 256 6.99 -14.66 -15.08
CA GLY A 256 5.76 -15.06 -15.75
C GLY A 256 4.50 -14.75 -14.95
N LEU A 257 4.56 -13.78 -14.04
CA LEU A 257 3.39 -13.33 -13.28
C LEU A 257 2.53 -12.38 -14.13
N ASN A 258 1.23 -12.34 -13.83
CA ASN A 258 0.31 -11.40 -14.44
C ASN A 258 0.52 -10.01 -13.84
N VAL A 259 1.39 -9.20 -14.47
CA VAL A 259 1.79 -7.89 -13.96
C VAL A 259 1.62 -6.81 -15.03
N THR A 260 1.17 -5.62 -14.61
CA THR A 260 1.08 -4.41 -15.45
C THR A 260 1.87 -3.28 -14.79
N MET A 261 2.57 -2.48 -15.59
CA MET A 261 3.23 -1.24 -15.13
C MET A 261 2.41 -0.03 -15.58
N GLU A 262 2.15 0.90 -14.67
CA GLU A 262 1.50 2.17 -14.96
C GLU A 262 2.44 3.33 -14.58
N ASP A 263 2.79 4.16 -15.55
CA ASP A 263 3.49 5.43 -15.32
C ASP A 263 2.46 6.56 -15.44
N VAL A 264 2.08 7.13 -14.29
CA VAL A 264 0.89 7.97 -14.22
C VAL A 264 1.25 9.43 -14.46
N ALA A 265 0.85 9.94 -15.61
CA ALA A 265 1.15 11.28 -16.07
C ALA A 265 0.59 12.37 -15.13
N ASN A 266 1.29 13.49 -15.03
CA ASN A 266 0.93 14.67 -14.23
C ASN A 266 0.66 14.37 -12.75
N THR A 267 1.29 13.31 -12.22
CA THR A 267 1.24 12.99 -10.80
C THR A 267 2.60 13.11 -10.14
N ASP A 268 2.59 13.42 -8.84
CA ASP A 268 3.69 13.22 -7.91
C ASP A 268 3.33 12.08 -6.93
N HIS A 269 4.25 11.80 -6.01
CA HIS A 269 4.11 10.72 -5.04
C HIS A 269 2.83 10.81 -4.17
N PHE A 270 2.20 11.98 -4.08
CA PHE A 270 1.05 12.24 -3.22
C PHE A 270 -0.25 12.25 -4.02
N ASN A 271 -0.33 13.05 -5.10
CA ASN A 271 -1.59 13.16 -5.83
C ASN A 271 -1.93 11.95 -6.71
N ILE A 272 -1.00 10.99 -6.86
CA ILE A 272 -1.28 9.70 -7.51
C ILE A 272 -2.34 8.89 -6.74
N ILE A 273 -2.34 9.01 -5.40
CA ILE A 273 -3.27 8.31 -4.49
C ILE A 273 -4.34 9.23 -3.90
N GLU A 274 -4.13 10.56 -3.92
CA GLU A 274 -5.25 11.50 -4.15
C GLU A 274 -5.84 11.16 -5.55
N GLN A 275 -6.63 11.94 -6.28
CA GLN A 275 -7.29 11.49 -7.55
C GLN A 275 -8.05 10.12 -7.65
N LEU A 276 -7.82 9.07 -6.85
CA LEU A 276 -8.56 7.80 -6.88
C LEU A 276 -10.05 7.93 -6.51
N VAL A 277 -10.46 9.08 -5.95
CA VAL A 277 -11.88 9.45 -5.84
C VAL A 277 -12.53 9.71 -7.17
N ASP A 278 -11.79 10.08 -8.21
CA ASP A 278 -12.35 10.39 -9.51
C ASP A 278 -12.51 9.10 -10.31
N GLU A 279 -13.74 8.75 -10.69
CA GLU A 279 -14.04 7.59 -11.56
C GLU A 279 -13.43 7.72 -12.95
N GLN A 280 -13.12 8.95 -13.37
CA GLN A 280 -12.52 9.21 -14.68
C GLN A 280 -11.00 9.10 -14.68
N TYR A 281 -10.38 9.11 -13.50
CA TYR A 281 -8.94 8.95 -13.33
C TYR A 281 -8.47 7.55 -13.76
N GLN A 282 -7.33 7.51 -14.44
CA GLN A 282 -6.80 6.30 -15.08
C GLN A 282 -6.61 5.14 -14.08
N LEU A 283 -6.00 5.39 -12.92
CA LEU A 283 -5.81 4.33 -11.93
C LEU A 283 -7.14 3.84 -11.32
N THR A 284 -8.12 4.73 -11.14
CA THR A 284 -9.45 4.32 -10.66
C THR A 284 -10.13 3.40 -11.66
N LYS A 285 -10.09 3.75 -12.96
CA LYS A 285 -10.63 2.91 -14.04
C LYS A 285 -9.95 1.55 -14.10
N LEU A 286 -8.63 1.52 -13.98
CA LEU A 286 -7.88 0.28 -13.96
C LEU A 286 -8.24 -0.57 -12.74
N LEU A 287 -8.37 0.05 -11.57
CA LEU A 287 -8.81 -0.60 -10.34
C LEU A 287 -10.19 -1.24 -10.49
N LEU A 288 -11.16 -0.48 -10.99
CA LEU A 288 -12.51 -0.97 -11.26
C LEU A 288 -12.54 -2.12 -12.27
N LYS A 289 -11.76 -2.00 -13.36
CA LYS A 289 -11.66 -3.01 -14.41
C LYS A 289 -11.06 -4.32 -13.87
N THR A 290 -9.97 -4.25 -13.11
CA THR A 290 -9.33 -5.43 -12.50
C THR A 290 -10.26 -6.14 -11.51
N MET A 291 -11.17 -5.40 -10.88
CA MET A 291 -12.21 -5.94 -10.01
C MET A 291 -13.44 -6.47 -10.75
N GLY A 292 -13.45 -6.44 -12.09
CA GLY A 292 -14.53 -7.00 -12.91
C GLY A 292 -15.73 -6.07 -13.12
N LYS A 293 -15.56 -4.75 -13.00
CA LYS A 293 -16.59 -3.78 -13.40
C LYS A 293 -16.14 -2.91 -14.56
N SER A 294 -17.00 -2.88 -15.58
CA SER A 294 -16.89 -2.06 -16.80
C SER A 294 -17.98 -1.00 -16.76
#